data_AF-A0A0F8W713-F1
#
_entry.id   AF-A0A0F8W713-F1
#
_cell.length_a   1.000
_cell.length_b   1.000
_cell.length_c   1.000
_cell.angle_alpha   90.00
_cell.angle_beta   90.00
_cell.angle_gamma   90.00
#
_symmetry.space_group_name_H-M   'P 1'
#
loop_
_entity.id
_entity.type
_entity.pdbx_description
1 polymer ?
#
loop_
_entity_poly.entity_id
_entity_poly.type
_entity_poly.pdbx_seq_one_letter_code
_entity_poly.pdbx_strand_id
1 'polypeptide(L)'
;LPEHGDLAETIYRRLGPPDDLKALYVSKLRATLSWEAFPSSATVEQNAKIVRSLNAACGAAIKERIGDDEEKDQIRRQIFQNNGLCHHAFFRRVDHQVANIGAGRIVHLPGEGAERQRIYDAVTNYVHSLGSWLAGRTPEEAISIWPAGEEVARRVYETLGESTPVKRWLVACLWKQLQENQAHNGRGALDEQPDLFALPAEALAP
;
A
#
# COMPACT_ATOMS: atom_id res chain seq x y z
N LEU A 1 19.73 16.80 -7.23
CA LEU A 1 19.16 15.88 -6.24
C LEU A 1 19.59 14.45 -6.59
N PRO A 2 20.87 14.09 -6.40
CA PRO A 2 21.34 12.72 -6.61
C PRO A 2 20.61 11.70 -5.72
N GLU A 3 20.13 12.11 -4.55
CA GLU A 3 19.39 11.28 -3.59
C GLU A 3 18.02 10.77 -4.07
N HIS A 4 17.55 11.22 -5.24
CA HIS A 4 16.27 10.83 -5.83
C HIS A 4 16.41 10.23 -7.24
N GLY A 5 17.62 9.79 -7.62
CA GLY A 5 17.92 9.25 -8.95
C GLY A 5 16.99 8.11 -9.37
N ASP A 6 16.81 7.11 -8.52
CA ASP A 6 15.98 5.93 -8.82
C ASP A 6 14.50 6.27 -8.99
N LEU A 7 13.99 7.23 -8.20
CA LEU A 7 12.62 7.71 -8.30
C LEU A 7 12.42 8.48 -9.60
N ALA A 8 13.35 9.38 -9.95
CA ALA A 8 13.31 10.12 -11.19
C ALA A 8 13.36 9.18 -12.40
N GLU A 9 14.26 8.20 -12.40
CA GLU A 9 14.38 7.21 -13.47
C GLU A 9 13.08 6.40 -13.63
N THR A 10 12.47 5.98 -12.52
CA THR A 10 11.20 5.25 -12.53
C THR A 10 10.07 6.09 -13.11
N ILE A 11 9.98 7.37 -12.73
CA ILE A 11 8.98 8.31 -13.26
C ILE A 11 9.19 8.52 -14.77
N TYR A 12 10.41 8.81 -15.22
CA TYR A 12 10.70 9.02 -16.65
C TYR A 12 10.43 7.77 -17.48
N ARG A 13 10.81 6.59 -16.98
CA ARG A 13 10.53 5.30 -17.63
C ARG A 13 9.04 5.08 -17.80
N ARG A 14 8.23 5.43 -16.78
CA ARG A 14 6.77 5.29 -16.81
C ARG A 14 6.09 6.31 -17.72
N LEU A 15 6.53 7.57 -17.71
CA LEU A 15 6.01 8.61 -18.60
C LEU A 15 6.32 8.33 -20.07
N GLY A 16 7.45 7.66 -20.34
CA GLY A 16 7.95 7.45 -21.69
C GLY A 16 8.29 8.77 -22.39
N PRO A 17 8.41 8.77 -23.73
CA PRO A 17 8.69 9.99 -24.49
C PRO A 17 7.59 11.04 -24.27
N PRO A 18 7.97 12.33 -24.12
CA PRO A 18 7.00 13.41 -23.95
C PRO A 18 6.24 13.66 -25.25
N ASP A 19 4.97 14.01 -25.12
CA ASP A 19 4.12 14.57 -26.17
C ASP A 19 3.24 15.68 -25.58
N ASP A 20 2.56 16.43 -26.44
CA ASP A 20 1.75 17.59 -26.05
C ASP A 20 0.64 17.23 -25.05
N LEU A 21 0.03 16.06 -25.18
CA LEU A 21 -1.06 15.63 -24.30
C LEU A 21 -0.51 15.20 -22.94
N LYS A 22 0.60 14.46 -22.90
CA LYS A 22 1.32 14.10 -21.67
C LYS A 22 1.82 15.34 -20.95
N ALA A 23 2.35 16.34 -21.67
CA ALA A 23 2.80 17.59 -21.07
C ALA A 23 1.66 18.30 -20.31
N LEU A 24 0.45 18.29 -20.86
CA LEU A 24 -0.73 18.83 -20.19
C LEU A 24 -1.14 18.01 -18.97
N TYR A 25 -1.16 16.68 -19.08
CA TYR A 25 -1.47 15.81 -17.94
C TYR A 25 -0.45 15.95 -16.80
N VAL A 26 0.85 16.01 -17.12
CA VAL A 26 1.93 16.21 -16.14
C VAL A 26 1.81 17.59 -15.49
N SER A 27 1.53 18.63 -16.28
CA SER A 27 1.33 19.99 -15.75
C SER A 27 0.15 20.04 -14.79
N LYS A 28 -0.93 19.33 -15.13
CA LYS A 28 -2.10 19.16 -14.29
C LYS A 28 -1.76 18.43 -12.98
N LEU A 29 -1.09 17.29 -13.06
CA LEU A 29 -0.67 16.49 -11.91
C LEU A 29 0.23 17.29 -10.97
N ARG A 30 1.23 17.98 -11.51
CA ARG A 30 2.11 18.87 -10.74
C ARG A 30 1.33 19.94 -9.98
N ALA A 31 0.35 20.57 -10.62
CA ALA A 31 -0.48 21.60 -10.00
C ALA A 31 -1.30 21.02 -8.82
N THR A 32 -1.88 19.83 -8.97
CA THR A 32 -2.57 19.14 -7.87
C THR A 32 -1.62 18.83 -6.71
N LEU A 33 -0.47 18.20 -6.98
CA LEU A 33 0.46 17.77 -5.92
C LEU A 33 1.06 18.95 -5.15
N SER A 34 1.30 20.06 -5.83
CA SER A 34 1.85 21.28 -5.20
C SER A 34 0.87 21.89 -4.18
N TRP A 35 -0.43 21.69 -4.37
CA TRP A 35 -1.45 22.11 -3.42
C TRP A 35 -1.55 21.15 -2.23
N GLU A 36 -1.55 19.85 -2.50
CA GLU A 36 -1.75 18.81 -1.48
C GLU A 36 -0.54 18.66 -0.53
N ALA A 37 0.68 18.91 -1.02
CA ALA A 37 1.90 18.77 -0.21
C ALA A 37 2.19 19.97 0.72
N PHE A 38 1.61 21.15 0.47
CA PHE A 38 1.96 22.38 1.21
C PHE A 38 0.75 23.26 1.57
N PRO A 39 -0.21 22.76 2.38
CA PRO A 39 -1.43 23.50 2.70
C PRO A 39 -1.28 24.67 3.70
N SER A 40 -0.09 24.92 4.27
CA SER A 40 0.06 25.73 5.50
C SER A 40 0.94 27.00 5.40
N SER A 41 1.21 27.55 4.22
CA SER A 41 1.96 28.82 4.11
C SER A 41 1.05 30.05 3.93
N ALA A 42 1.47 31.23 4.38
CA ALA A 42 0.71 32.49 4.27
C ALA A 42 0.35 32.92 2.81
N THR A 43 0.77 32.14 1.81
CA THR A 43 0.49 32.30 0.37
C THR A 43 -0.63 31.37 -0.14
N VAL A 44 -1.32 30.64 0.74
CA VAL A 44 -2.33 29.62 0.41
C VAL A 44 -3.41 30.10 -0.54
N GLU A 45 -3.96 31.31 -0.37
CA GLU A 45 -5.07 31.77 -1.22
C GLU A 45 -4.61 32.13 -2.65
N GLN A 46 -3.45 32.78 -2.76
CA GLN A 46 -2.86 33.14 -4.05
C GLN A 46 -2.37 31.90 -4.81
N ASN A 47 -1.75 30.95 -4.10
CA ASN A 47 -1.36 29.65 -4.65
C ASN A 47 -2.59 28.81 -5.03
N ALA A 48 -3.66 28.82 -4.24
CA ALA A 48 -4.92 28.15 -4.58
C ALA A 48 -5.53 28.72 -5.86
N LYS A 49 -5.47 30.05 -6.07
CA LYS A 49 -5.97 30.69 -7.28
C LYS A 49 -5.15 30.27 -8.51
N ILE A 50 -3.82 30.30 -8.40
CA ILE A 50 -2.91 29.89 -9.48
C ILE A 50 -3.12 28.41 -9.82
N VAL A 51 -3.15 27.53 -8.82
CA VAL A 51 -3.37 26.09 -9.00
C VAL A 51 -4.73 25.84 -9.64
N ARG A 52 -5.81 26.49 -9.18
CA ARG A 52 -7.15 26.35 -9.78
C ARG A 52 -7.18 26.82 -11.24
N SER A 53 -6.59 27.97 -11.54
CA SER A 53 -6.49 28.50 -12.90
C SER A 53 -5.70 27.57 -13.83
N LEU A 54 -4.52 27.09 -13.39
CA LEU A 54 -3.73 26.12 -14.14
C LEU A 54 -4.49 24.82 -14.38
N ASN A 55 -5.17 24.32 -13.35
CA ASN A 55 -5.94 23.10 -13.42
C ASN A 55 -7.13 23.18 -14.39
N ALA A 56 -7.81 24.34 -14.41
CA ALA A 56 -8.91 24.62 -15.33
C ALA A 56 -8.39 24.73 -16.77
N ALA A 57 -7.31 25.49 -16.99
CA ALA A 57 -6.69 25.65 -18.31
C ALA A 57 -6.19 24.31 -18.88
N CYS A 58 -5.46 23.53 -18.09
CA CYS A 58 -5.01 22.19 -18.50
C CYS A 58 -6.22 21.27 -18.74
N GLY A 59 -7.24 21.33 -17.88
CA GLY A 59 -8.46 20.52 -18.03
C GLY A 59 -9.20 20.79 -19.33
N ALA A 60 -9.37 22.06 -19.70
CA ALA A 60 -10.00 22.46 -20.95
C ALA A 60 -9.17 22.03 -22.17
N ALA A 61 -7.85 22.28 -22.14
CA ALA A 61 -6.94 21.94 -23.23
C ALA A 61 -6.77 20.42 -23.44
N ILE A 62 -6.87 19.63 -22.37
CA ILE A 62 -6.95 18.16 -22.45
C ILE A 62 -8.27 17.77 -23.11
N LYS A 63 -9.40 18.28 -22.63
CA LYS A 63 -10.74 17.94 -23.16
C LYS A 63 -10.85 18.23 -24.66
N GLU A 64 -10.32 19.36 -25.09
CA GLU A 64 -10.26 19.73 -26.52
C GLU A 64 -9.46 18.71 -27.34
N ARG A 65 -8.30 18.27 -26.84
CA ARG A 65 -7.42 17.31 -27.55
C ARG A 65 -7.97 15.88 -27.59
N ILE A 66 -8.67 15.44 -26.54
CA ILE A 66 -9.14 14.06 -26.44
C ILE A 66 -10.54 13.85 -27.04
N GLY A 67 -11.30 14.93 -27.24
CA GLY A 67 -12.70 14.83 -27.68
C GLY A 67 -13.55 14.02 -26.71
N ASP A 68 -14.23 13.00 -27.23
CA ASP A 68 -15.13 12.11 -26.48
C ASP A 68 -14.46 10.78 -26.04
N ASP A 69 -13.12 10.72 -26.03
CA ASP A 69 -12.38 9.56 -25.55
C ASP A 69 -12.54 9.40 -24.02
N GLU A 70 -13.49 8.56 -23.60
CA GLU A 70 -13.86 8.34 -22.19
C GLU A 70 -12.69 7.81 -21.36
N GLU A 71 -11.81 6.97 -21.94
CA GLU A 71 -10.66 6.43 -21.22
C GLU A 71 -9.63 7.54 -20.92
N LYS A 72 -9.33 8.39 -21.90
CA LYS A 72 -8.48 9.56 -21.68
C LYS A 72 -9.13 10.60 -20.75
N ASP A 73 -10.45 10.75 -20.81
CA ASP A 73 -11.17 11.63 -19.89
C ASP A 73 -11.13 11.08 -18.46
N GLN A 74 -11.15 9.76 -18.29
CA GLN A 74 -10.98 9.11 -16.99
C GLN A 74 -9.60 9.42 -16.39
N ILE A 75 -8.53 9.37 -17.17
CA ILE A 75 -7.17 9.78 -16.73
C ILE A 75 -7.21 11.23 -16.24
N ARG A 76 -7.89 12.14 -16.98
CA ARG A 76 -8.03 13.55 -16.59
C ARG A 76 -8.77 13.70 -15.26
N ARG A 77 -9.85 12.94 -15.04
CA ARG A 77 -10.68 13.01 -13.83
C ARG A 77 -9.94 12.48 -12.59
N GLN A 78 -9.11 11.45 -12.73
CA GLN A 78 -8.38 10.82 -11.61
C GLN A 78 -7.30 11.72 -10.97
N ILE A 79 -6.78 12.71 -11.70
CA ILE A 79 -5.69 13.61 -11.26
C ILE A 79 -6.11 14.55 -10.10
N PHE A 80 -7.37 14.52 -9.63
CA PHE A 80 -7.88 15.32 -8.50
C PHE A 80 -8.27 14.52 -7.26
N GLN A 81 -8.17 13.20 -7.30
CA GLN A 81 -8.76 12.35 -6.28
C GLN A 81 -7.73 11.90 -5.24
N ASN A 82 -6.87 12.76 -4.69
CA ASN A 82 -5.87 12.31 -3.70
C ASN A 82 -6.23 12.64 -2.23
N ASN A 83 -7.36 13.32 -2.00
CA ASN A 83 -7.79 13.72 -0.66
C ASN A 83 -8.14 12.52 0.24
N GLY A 84 -7.79 12.63 1.54
CA GLY A 84 -8.19 11.68 2.58
C GLY A 84 -7.46 10.33 2.54
N LEU A 85 -6.38 10.21 1.77
CA LEU A 85 -5.57 9.00 1.69
C LEU A 85 -4.48 8.96 2.76
N CYS A 86 -4.15 7.77 3.25
CA CYS A 86 -2.91 7.56 3.98
C CYS A 86 -1.71 7.78 3.04
N HIS A 87 -0.53 8.09 3.59
CA HIS A 87 0.67 8.38 2.79
C HIS A 87 1.00 7.29 1.76
N HIS A 88 0.83 6.02 2.13
CA HIS A 88 1.07 4.90 1.22
C HIS A 88 0.10 4.90 0.04
N ALA A 89 -1.20 5.03 0.30
CA ALA A 89 -2.23 5.09 -0.74
C ALA A 89 -2.08 6.36 -1.62
N PHE A 90 -1.63 7.48 -1.04
CA PHE A 90 -1.33 8.71 -1.75
C PHE A 90 -0.23 8.51 -2.79
N PHE A 91 0.97 8.08 -2.37
CA PHE A 91 2.08 7.88 -3.30
C PHE A 91 1.77 6.80 -4.33
N ARG A 92 1.04 5.75 -3.93
CA ARG A 92 0.58 4.72 -4.87
C ARG A 92 -0.36 5.28 -5.93
N ARG A 93 -1.28 6.16 -5.55
CA ARG A 93 -2.18 6.83 -6.51
C ARG A 93 -1.40 7.72 -7.49
N VAL A 94 -0.39 8.45 -7.01
CA VAL A 94 0.51 9.23 -7.86
C VAL A 94 1.25 8.34 -8.86
N ASP A 95 1.74 7.19 -8.43
CA ASP A 95 2.38 6.19 -9.30
C ASP A 95 1.45 5.75 -10.43
N HIS A 96 0.20 5.39 -10.10
CA HIS A 96 -0.81 5.03 -11.10
C HIS A 96 -1.13 6.18 -12.05
N GLN A 97 -1.25 7.42 -11.55
CA GLN A 97 -1.46 8.60 -12.39
C GLN A 97 -0.31 8.78 -13.38
N VAL A 98 0.95 8.70 -12.93
CA VAL A 98 2.13 8.81 -13.80
C VAL A 98 2.13 7.72 -14.89
N ALA A 99 1.81 6.49 -14.52
CA ALA A 99 1.76 5.38 -15.46
C ALA A 99 0.62 5.49 -16.49
N ASN A 100 -0.57 5.90 -16.04
CA ASN A 100 -1.72 6.15 -16.92
C ASN A 100 -1.40 7.24 -17.95
N ILE A 101 -0.76 8.32 -17.50
CA ILE A 101 -0.32 9.42 -18.38
C ILE A 101 0.68 8.90 -19.41
N GLY A 102 1.70 8.16 -18.98
CA GLY A 102 2.74 7.68 -19.89
C GLY A 102 2.24 6.68 -20.93
N ALA A 103 1.28 5.83 -20.56
CA ALA A 103 0.65 4.86 -21.44
C ALA A 103 -0.49 5.44 -22.30
N GLY A 104 -1.04 6.61 -21.93
CA GLY A 104 -2.19 7.23 -22.59
C GLY A 104 -3.51 6.45 -22.43
N ARG A 105 -3.55 5.50 -21.49
CA ARG A 105 -4.68 4.60 -21.18
C ARG A 105 -4.63 4.20 -19.71
N ILE A 106 -5.71 3.62 -19.19
CA ILE A 106 -5.69 3.11 -17.81
C ILE A 106 -4.79 1.88 -17.77
N VAL A 107 -3.72 1.96 -16.97
CA VAL A 107 -2.81 0.85 -16.77
C VAL A 107 -2.87 0.36 -15.33
N HIS A 108 -2.98 -0.95 -15.22
CA HIS A 108 -2.68 -1.64 -13.99
C HIS A 108 -1.16 -1.69 -13.88
N LEU A 109 -0.59 -0.74 -13.14
CA LEU A 109 0.75 -0.95 -12.60
C LEU A 109 0.75 -2.28 -11.85
N PRO A 110 1.86 -3.04 -11.87
CA PRO A 110 2.03 -4.18 -10.97
C PRO A 110 1.62 -3.72 -9.58
N GLY A 111 0.48 -4.22 -9.16
CA GLY A 111 -0.27 -3.70 -8.05
C GLY A 111 -0.65 -4.88 -7.21
N GLU A 112 -0.39 -4.75 -5.91
CA GLU A 112 -1.11 -5.44 -4.85
C GLU A 112 -1.02 -6.97 -4.79
N GLY A 113 -0.63 -7.67 -5.86
CA GLY A 113 -0.35 -9.09 -5.85
C GLY A 113 0.94 -9.33 -5.08
N ALA A 114 2.10 -9.26 -5.74
CA ALA A 114 3.34 -9.72 -5.09
C ALA A 114 3.68 -9.03 -3.76
N GLU A 115 3.53 -7.71 -3.61
CA GLU A 115 3.92 -7.01 -2.37
C GLU A 115 2.87 -7.10 -1.26
N ARG A 116 1.58 -6.99 -1.60
CA ARG A 116 0.52 -7.19 -0.60
C ARG A 116 0.33 -8.68 -0.29
N GLN A 117 0.57 -9.58 -1.23
CA GLN A 117 0.74 -11.01 -0.97
C GLN A 117 1.94 -11.26 -0.06
N ARG A 118 3.11 -10.64 -0.29
CA ARG A 118 4.24 -10.72 0.66
C ARG A 118 3.86 -10.25 2.06
N ILE A 119 3.09 -9.16 2.17
CA ILE A 119 2.59 -8.68 3.47
C ILE A 119 1.60 -9.68 4.07
N TYR A 120 0.69 -10.26 3.28
CA TYR A 120 -0.25 -11.29 3.74
C TYR A 120 0.46 -12.57 4.17
N ASP A 121 1.43 -13.04 3.40
CA ASP A 121 2.25 -14.20 3.73
C ASP A 121 3.04 -13.92 5.01
N ALA A 122 3.63 -12.73 5.15
CA ALA A 122 4.34 -12.34 6.36
C ALA A 122 3.40 -12.32 7.58
N VAL A 123 2.24 -11.67 7.48
CA VAL A 123 1.24 -11.61 8.57
C VAL A 123 0.78 -13.03 8.94
N THR A 124 0.44 -13.87 7.95
CA THR A 124 0.03 -15.26 8.16
C THR A 124 1.11 -16.05 8.89
N ASN A 125 2.36 -15.95 8.43
CA ASN A 125 3.49 -16.64 9.03
C ASN A 125 3.74 -16.20 10.47
N TYR A 126 3.58 -14.91 10.79
CA TYR A 126 3.67 -14.42 12.17
C TYR A 126 2.48 -14.87 13.03
N VAL A 127 1.25 -14.79 12.52
CA VAL A 127 0.05 -15.26 13.26
C VAL A 127 0.19 -16.74 13.60
N HIS A 128 0.63 -17.57 12.65
CA HIS A 128 0.91 -18.99 12.90
C HIS A 128 1.98 -19.21 13.96
N SER A 129 3.13 -18.54 13.80
CA SER A 129 4.29 -18.73 14.68
C SER A 129 4.00 -18.30 16.11
N LEU A 130 3.37 -17.13 16.29
CA LEU A 130 2.97 -16.62 17.60
C LEU A 130 1.87 -17.49 18.22
N GLY A 131 0.90 -17.95 17.42
CA GLY A 131 -0.16 -18.84 17.88
C GLY A 131 0.40 -20.19 18.34
N SER A 132 1.31 -20.79 17.58
CA SER A 132 1.96 -22.06 17.95
C SER A 132 2.82 -21.93 19.20
N TRP A 133 3.53 -20.81 19.37
CA TRP A 133 4.31 -20.53 20.58
C TRP A 133 3.39 -20.38 21.80
N LEU A 134 2.26 -19.68 21.66
CA LEU A 134 1.24 -19.57 22.72
C LEU A 134 0.64 -20.93 23.08
N ALA A 135 0.39 -21.79 22.10
CA ALA A 135 -0.10 -23.15 22.29
C ALA A 135 0.94 -24.11 22.94
N GLY A 136 2.15 -23.64 23.23
CA GLY A 136 3.20 -24.45 23.85
C GLY A 136 3.83 -25.48 22.90
N ARG A 137 3.63 -25.33 21.59
CA ARG A 137 4.24 -26.20 20.57
C ARG A 137 5.72 -25.92 20.45
N THR A 138 6.50 -26.93 20.10
CA THR A 138 7.90 -26.81 19.67
C THR A 138 8.02 -26.10 18.31
N PRO A 139 9.19 -25.53 17.96
CA PRO A 139 9.44 -25.00 16.62
C PRO A 139 9.15 -26.03 15.52
N GLU A 140 9.55 -27.29 15.73
CA GLU A 140 9.39 -28.37 14.76
C GLU A 140 7.92 -28.71 14.51
N GLU A 141 7.09 -28.74 15.56
CA GLU A 141 5.64 -28.91 15.44
C GLU A 141 4.99 -27.74 14.70
N ALA A 142 5.40 -26.50 15.00
CA ALA A 142 4.90 -25.31 14.29
C ALA A 142 5.26 -25.38 12.79
N ILE A 143 6.49 -25.74 12.45
CA ILE A 143 6.95 -25.87 11.06
C ILE A 143 6.21 -27.00 10.35
N SER A 144 5.95 -28.12 11.03
CA SER A 144 5.20 -29.24 10.45
C SER A 144 3.76 -28.86 10.08
N ILE A 145 3.13 -27.97 10.83
CA ILE A 145 1.76 -27.50 10.56
C ILE A 145 1.75 -26.48 9.41
N TRP A 146 2.75 -25.60 9.34
CA TRP A 146 2.83 -24.56 8.30
C TRP A 146 4.26 -24.38 7.78
N PRO A 147 4.70 -25.25 6.84
CA PRO A 147 6.07 -25.23 6.32
C PRO A 147 6.45 -23.90 5.63
N ALA A 148 5.48 -23.22 5.02
CA ALA A 148 5.70 -21.92 4.35
C ALA A 148 6.17 -20.81 5.31
N GLY A 149 6.00 -21.00 6.63
CA GLY A 149 6.44 -20.07 7.66
C GLY A 149 7.75 -20.43 8.34
N GLU A 150 8.51 -21.43 7.87
CA GLU A 150 9.68 -21.99 8.57
C GLU A 150 10.67 -20.92 9.09
N GLU A 151 11.09 -20.01 8.21
CA GLU A 151 12.03 -18.94 8.58
C GLU A 151 11.47 -18.03 9.68
N VAL A 152 10.19 -17.68 9.58
CA VAL A 152 9.51 -16.82 10.57
C VAL A 152 9.35 -17.56 11.90
N ALA A 153 8.98 -18.84 11.86
CA ALA A 153 8.81 -19.67 13.05
C ALA A 153 10.12 -19.78 13.84
N ARG A 154 11.23 -20.13 13.18
CA ARG A 154 12.54 -20.20 13.85
C ARG A 154 12.92 -18.86 14.50
N ARG A 155 12.80 -17.76 13.76
CA ARG A 155 13.11 -16.42 14.28
C ARG A 155 12.25 -16.04 15.48
N VAL A 156 10.94 -16.29 15.41
CA VAL A 156 10.01 -15.99 16.52
C VAL A 156 10.38 -16.78 17.77
N TYR A 157 10.63 -18.08 17.65
CA TYR A 157 10.98 -18.93 18.79
C TYR A 157 12.33 -18.56 19.40
N GLU A 158 13.34 -18.29 18.57
CA GLU A 158 14.65 -17.80 19.02
C GLU A 158 14.55 -16.47 19.76
N THR A 159 13.74 -15.54 19.24
CA THR A 159 13.57 -14.19 19.82
C THR A 159 12.79 -14.23 21.13
N LEU A 160 11.70 -15.01 21.19
CA LEU A 160 10.86 -15.08 22.37
C LEU A 160 11.49 -15.91 23.49
N GLY A 161 12.24 -16.96 23.14
CA GLY A 161 12.90 -17.86 24.09
C GLY A 161 11.92 -18.46 25.09
N GLU A 162 12.35 -18.54 26.35
CA GLU A 162 11.52 -19.10 27.43
C GLU A 162 10.24 -18.30 27.66
N SER A 163 9.14 -19.04 27.82
CA SER A 163 7.80 -18.53 28.10
C SER A 163 7.67 -18.07 29.54
N THR A 164 7.28 -16.81 29.74
CA THR A 164 6.88 -16.25 31.03
C THR A 164 5.45 -15.70 30.94
N PRO A 165 4.71 -15.58 32.05
CA PRO A 165 3.34 -15.05 32.02
C PRO A 165 3.22 -13.69 31.31
N VAL A 166 4.17 -12.79 31.55
CA VAL A 166 4.21 -11.46 30.90
C VAL A 166 4.43 -11.57 29.39
N LYS A 167 5.37 -12.42 28.94
CA LYS A 167 5.61 -12.65 27.51
C LYS A 167 4.39 -13.27 26.84
N ARG A 168 3.75 -14.26 27.48
CA ARG A 168 2.52 -14.88 26.96
C ARG A 168 1.41 -13.86 26.75
N TRP A 169 1.20 -12.97 27.72
CA TRP A 169 0.20 -11.91 27.58
C TRP A 169 0.53 -10.95 26.43
N LEU A 170 1.78 -10.45 26.33
CA LEU A 170 2.19 -9.56 25.24
C LEU A 170 2.08 -10.22 23.86
N VAL A 171 2.48 -11.49 23.75
CA VAL A 171 2.40 -12.27 22.52
C VAL A 171 0.93 -12.50 22.13
N ALA A 172 0.04 -12.77 23.09
CA ALA A 172 -1.39 -12.90 22.83
C ALA A 172 -2.01 -11.58 22.32
N CYS A 173 -1.64 -10.43 22.90
CA CYS A 173 -2.07 -9.12 22.42
C CYS A 173 -1.60 -8.87 20.97
N LEU A 174 -0.33 -9.13 20.68
CA LEU A 174 0.23 -8.94 19.33
C LEU A 174 -0.43 -9.88 18.31
N TRP A 175 -0.58 -11.16 18.66
CA TRP A 175 -1.25 -12.15 17.82
C TRP A 175 -2.67 -11.72 17.47
N LYS A 176 -3.44 -11.26 18.46
CA LYS A 176 -4.81 -10.78 18.27
C LYS A 176 -4.85 -9.53 17.38
N GLN A 177 -3.95 -8.59 17.62
CA GLN A 177 -3.82 -7.38 16.79
C GLN A 177 -3.52 -7.74 15.33
N LEU A 178 -2.59 -8.67 15.07
CA LEU A 178 -2.25 -9.09 13.71
C LEU A 178 -3.42 -9.78 13.00
N GLN A 179 -4.22 -10.59 13.70
CA GLN A 179 -5.42 -11.21 13.14
C GLN A 179 -6.49 -10.18 12.74
N GLU A 180 -6.60 -9.08 13.48
CA GLU A 180 -7.61 -8.05 13.26
C GLU A 180 -7.18 -7.00 12.22
N ASN A 181 -5.88 -6.74 12.10
CA ASN A 181 -5.31 -5.69 11.24
C ASN A 181 -5.64 -5.84 9.75
N GLN A 182 -6.20 -6.99 9.33
CA GLN A 182 -6.59 -7.29 7.94
C GLN A 182 -8.03 -7.80 7.79
N ALA A 183 -8.85 -7.78 8.85
CA ALA A 183 -10.20 -8.37 8.84
C ALA A 183 -11.15 -7.75 7.80
N HIS A 184 -10.94 -6.48 7.42
CA HIS A 184 -11.80 -5.77 6.47
C HIS A 184 -11.45 -5.98 4.98
N ASN A 185 -10.30 -6.60 4.68
CA ASN A 185 -9.76 -6.70 3.31
C ASN A 185 -9.60 -8.16 2.82
N GLY A 186 -10.05 -9.15 3.61
CA GLY A 186 -9.71 -10.56 3.43
C GLY A 186 -8.29 -10.87 3.92
N ARG A 187 -8.12 -12.02 4.58
CA ARG A 187 -6.89 -12.44 5.27
C ARG A 187 -6.22 -13.67 4.63
N GLY A 188 -6.61 -14.03 3.41
CA GLY A 188 -6.06 -15.17 2.68
C GLY A 188 -6.18 -16.46 3.49
N ALA A 189 -5.05 -17.16 3.68
CA ALA A 189 -4.99 -18.43 4.42
C ALA A 189 -5.63 -18.36 5.82
N LEU A 190 -5.58 -17.22 6.51
CA LEU A 190 -6.22 -17.06 7.82
C LEU A 190 -7.75 -17.16 7.77
N ASP A 191 -8.37 -16.77 6.65
CA ASP A 191 -9.81 -16.90 6.43
C ASP A 191 -10.17 -18.23 5.75
N GLU A 192 -9.29 -18.75 4.89
CA GLU A 192 -9.50 -20.01 4.16
C GLU A 192 -9.31 -21.25 5.05
N GLN A 193 -8.45 -21.16 6.06
CA GLN A 193 -8.08 -22.27 6.95
C GLN A 193 -8.07 -21.84 8.43
N PRO A 194 -9.18 -21.28 8.95
CA PRO A 194 -9.22 -20.66 10.29
C PRO A 194 -8.87 -21.64 11.41
N ASP A 195 -9.18 -22.93 11.25
CA ASP A 195 -8.91 -23.97 12.24
C ASP A 195 -7.40 -24.20 12.46
N LEU A 196 -6.56 -23.99 11.43
CA LEU A 196 -5.10 -24.11 11.57
C LEU A 196 -4.49 -23.01 12.44
N PHE A 197 -5.14 -21.86 12.49
CA PHE A 197 -4.66 -20.67 13.20
C PHE A 197 -5.45 -20.40 14.50
N ALA A 198 -6.41 -21.26 14.83
CA ALA A 198 -7.15 -21.19 16.08
C ALA A 198 -6.25 -21.58 17.26
N LEU A 199 -6.37 -20.82 18.35
CA LEU A 199 -5.73 -21.18 19.61
C LEU A 199 -6.63 -22.11 20.43
N PRO A 200 -6.07 -23.17 21.05
CA PRO A 200 -6.77 -23.91 22.09
C PRO A 200 -7.19 -22.98 23.22
N ALA A 201 -8.33 -23.22 23.86
CA ALA A 201 -8.81 -22.39 24.97
C ALA A 201 -7.80 -22.35 26.13
N GLU A 202 -7.06 -23.44 26.32
CA GLU A 202 -6.04 -23.63 27.33
C GLU A 202 -4.78 -22.79 27.04
N ALA A 203 -4.53 -22.43 25.78
CA ALA A 203 -3.37 -21.62 25.40
C ALA A 203 -3.49 -20.15 25.85
N LEU A 204 -4.70 -19.70 26.15
CA LEU A 204 -4.99 -18.35 26.62
C LEU A 204 -5.27 -18.29 28.13
N ALA A 205 -5.20 -19.43 28.82
CA ALA A 205 -5.32 -19.47 30.27
C ALA A 205 -4.05 -18.86 30.93
N PRO A 206 -4.21 -18.05 31.99
CA PRO A 206 -3.12 -17.37 32.68
C PRO A 206 -2.16 -18.31 33.42
#